data_AF-E8QUC0-F1
#
_entry.id   AF-E8QUC0-F1
#
_cell.length_a   1.000
_cell.length_b   1.000
_cell.length_c   1.000
_cell.angle_alpha   90.00
_cell.angle_beta   90.00
_cell.angle_gamma   90.00
#
_symmetry.space_group_name_H-M   'P 1'
#
loop_
_entity.id
_entity.type
_entity.pdbx_description
1 polymer ?
#
loop_
_entity_poly.entity_id
_entity_poly.type
_entity_poly.pdbx_seq_one_letter_code
_entity_poly.pdbx_strand_id
1 'polypeptide(L)'
;MNAAFKERRFILVQLDEKIDPDKNKSTHDFCLNTLKSTSPSIFDITEERIKRAGAKIQETCPHLDTHFQAFEIVDDEMSVIYHKNLGEVGQKDLFAYSNPQKRETQTILINLLWCEGLELTTPITCLIENALYLAENTAFIVGDIEMNAVLENLKDKGVEKISMYMPAISNDNLYLELSSNLNELHLEINDLKSRG
;
A
#
# COMPACT_ATOMS: atom_id res chain seq x y z
N MET A 1 -40.39 -2.46 -3.78
CA MET A 1 -39.51 -1.31 -4.03
C MET A 1 -38.27 -1.87 -4.72
N ASN A 2 -38.07 -1.53 -5.99
CA ASN A 2 -37.11 -2.15 -6.90
C ASN A 2 -35.69 -1.57 -6.74
N ALA A 3 -34.70 -2.37 -7.16
CA ALA A 3 -33.25 -2.21 -7.06
C ALA A 3 -32.69 -2.50 -5.65
N ALA A 4 -32.06 -3.66 -5.52
CA ALA A 4 -31.04 -3.91 -4.52
C ALA A 4 -30.04 -2.74 -4.57
N PHE A 5 -30.05 -1.88 -3.56
CA PHE A 5 -28.98 -0.90 -3.41
C PHE A 5 -27.71 -1.72 -3.16
N LYS A 6 -26.92 -1.92 -4.21
CA LYS A 6 -25.52 -2.33 -4.08
C LYS A 6 -24.90 -1.36 -3.08
N GLU A 7 -24.33 -1.88 -2.00
CA GLU A 7 -23.66 -1.06 -0.98
C GLU A 7 -22.68 -0.11 -1.70
N ARG A 8 -22.89 1.20 -1.49
CA ARG A 8 -22.11 2.22 -2.20
C ARG A 8 -20.78 2.36 -1.50
N ARG A 9 -19.70 2.24 -2.27
CA ARG A 9 -18.34 2.57 -1.84
C ARG A 9 -18.00 3.99 -2.30
N PHE A 10 -17.15 4.69 -1.56
CA PHE A 10 -16.66 6.02 -1.93
C PHE A 10 -15.13 6.06 -1.89
N ILE A 11 -14.56 6.94 -2.70
CA ILE A 11 -13.16 7.35 -2.64
C ILE A 11 -13.19 8.88 -2.56
N LEU A 12 -12.51 9.44 -1.57
CA LEU A 12 -12.41 10.88 -1.37
C LEU A 12 -10.94 11.29 -1.37
N VAL A 13 -10.63 12.32 -2.14
CA VAL A 13 -9.29 12.92 -2.20
C VAL A 13 -9.40 14.34 -1.64
N GLN A 14 -8.56 14.66 -0.68
CA GLN A 14 -8.49 15.97 -0.04
C GLN A 14 -7.03 16.38 0.05
N LEU A 15 -6.70 17.57 -0.47
CA LEU A 15 -5.37 18.14 -0.30
C LEU A 15 -5.14 18.51 1.17
N ASP A 16 -3.91 18.30 1.64
CA ASP A 16 -3.46 18.69 2.99
C ASP A 16 -3.19 20.20 3.09
N GLU A 17 -4.18 21.01 2.71
CA GLU A 17 -4.10 22.47 2.77
C GLU A 17 -4.07 22.94 4.23
N LYS A 18 -2.99 23.61 4.63
CA LYS A 18 -2.82 24.09 6.00
C LYS A 18 -3.79 25.22 6.32
N ILE A 19 -4.37 25.15 7.52
CA ILE A 19 -5.31 26.16 7.99
C ILE A 19 -4.51 27.34 8.54
N ASP A 20 -4.73 28.52 7.96
CA ASP A 20 -4.17 29.77 8.45
C ASP A 20 -4.89 30.22 9.75
N PRO A 21 -4.17 30.31 10.90
CA PRO A 21 -4.77 30.67 12.18
C PRO A 21 -5.33 32.09 12.20
N ASP A 22 -4.80 33.02 11.39
CA ASP A 22 -5.27 34.41 11.35
C ASP A 22 -6.58 34.53 10.56
N LYS A 23 -6.78 33.68 9.56
CA LYS A 23 -8.00 33.67 8.74
C LYS A 23 -9.12 32.82 9.35
N ASN A 24 -8.77 31.69 9.99
CA ASN A 24 -9.77 30.75 10.48
C ASN A 24 -9.38 30.14 11.84
N LYS A 25 -9.19 31.03 12.82
CA LYS A 25 -8.80 30.68 14.19
C LYS A 25 -9.65 29.56 14.81
N SER A 26 -10.97 29.62 14.66
CA SER A 26 -11.86 28.62 15.28
C SER A 26 -11.59 27.20 14.75
N THR A 27 -11.36 27.05 13.46
CA THR A 27 -11.09 25.74 12.85
C THR A 27 -9.68 25.28 13.19
N HIS A 28 -8.71 26.17 13.14
CA HIS A 28 -7.32 25.89 13.55
C HIS A 28 -7.25 25.42 15.02
N ASP A 29 -7.88 26.16 15.94
CA ASP A 29 -7.92 25.82 17.36
C ASP A 29 -8.66 24.50 17.61
N PHE A 30 -9.67 24.18 16.81
CA PHE A 30 -10.35 22.88 16.89
C PHE A 30 -9.41 21.73 16.51
N CYS A 31 -8.70 21.83 15.38
CA CYS A 31 -7.73 20.81 14.97
C CYS A 31 -6.62 20.63 16.00
N LEU A 32 -6.04 21.73 16.48
CA LEU A 32 -4.93 21.71 17.43
C LEU A 32 -5.37 21.18 18.81
N ASN A 33 -6.46 21.70 19.36
CA ASN A 33 -6.83 21.41 20.75
C ASN A 33 -7.72 20.18 20.90
N THR A 34 -8.60 19.92 19.93
CA THR A 34 -9.56 18.80 19.98
C THR A 34 -9.01 17.58 19.27
N LEU A 35 -8.59 17.73 18.02
CA LEU A 35 -8.06 16.61 17.22
C LEU A 35 -6.60 16.28 17.54
N LYS A 36 -5.91 17.14 18.30
CA LYS A 36 -4.48 17.00 18.64
C LYS A 36 -3.59 16.93 17.39
N SER A 37 -4.02 17.55 16.29
CA SER A 37 -3.23 17.64 15.06
C SER A 37 -2.01 18.53 15.31
N THR A 38 -0.83 18.03 14.95
CA THR A 38 0.43 18.77 15.02
C THR A 38 0.55 19.80 13.90
N SER A 39 -0.20 19.64 12.80
CA SER A 39 -0.16 20.51 11.64
C SER A 39 -1.56 20.70 11.04
N PRO A 40 -2.41 21.53 11.68
CA PRO A 40 -3.81 21.74 11.32
C PRO A 40 -4.06 21.95 9.83
N SER A 41 -4.91 21.10 9.24
CA SER A 41 -5.24 21.17 7.82
C SER A 41 -6.72 20.91 7.52
N ILE A 42 -7.12 21.19 6.28
CA ILE A 42 -8.47 20.86 5.78
C ILE A 42 -8.69 19.34 5.78
N PHE A 43 -7.62 18.54 5.65
CA PHE A 43 -7.72 17.08 5.74
C PHE A 43 -8.20 16.65 7.14
N ASP A 44 -7.67 17.22 8.22
CA ASP A 44 -8.04 16.87 9.60
C ASP A 44 -9.56 16.98 9.84
N ILE A 45 -10.14 18.12 9.44
CA ILE A 45 -11.59 18.35 9.61
C ILE A 45 -12.42 17.49 8.65
N THR A 46 -11.88 17.13 7.49
CA THR A 46 -12.56 16.27 6.52
C THR A 46 -12.64 14.85 7.05
N GLU A 47 -11.51 14.32 7.54
CA GLU A 47 -11.43 13.01 8.15
C GLU A 47 -12.36 12.91 9.37
N GLU A 48 -12.32 13.90 10.27
CA GLU A 48 -13.18 13.95 11.44
C GLU A 48 -14.67 14.02 11.07
N ARG A 49 -15.02 14.75 10.01
CA ARG A 49 -16.41 14.81 9.51
C ARG A 49 -16.89 13.44 9.06
N ILE A 50 -16.05 12.69 8.35
CA ILE A 50 -16.38 11.32 7.89
C ILE A 50 -16.52 10.39 9.09
N LYS A 51 -15.60 10.44 10.06
CA LYS A 51 -15.66 9.66 11.31
C LYS A 51 -16.98 9.88 12.05
N ARG A 52 -17.34 11.13 12.31
CA ARG A 52 -18.60 11.49 13.02
C ARG A 52 -19.85 11.10 12.24
N ALA A 53 -19.84 11.28 10.92
CA ALA A 53 -20.96 10.89 10.07
C ALA A 53 -21.15 9.36 10.09
N GLY A 54 -20.06 8.60 9.99
CA GLY A 54 -20.08 7.14 10.09
C GLY A 54 -20.65 6.65 11.42
N ALA A 55 -20.14 7.17 12.54
CA ALA A 55 -20.63 6.82 13.88
C ALA A 55 -22.15 7.06 14.03
N LYS A 56 -22.64 8.23 13.58
CA LYS A 56 -24.07 8.56 13.63
C LYS A 56 -24.93 7.65 12.74
N ILE A 57 -24.40 7.26 11.58
CA ILE A 57 -25.08 6.31 10.69
C ILE A 57 -25.14 4.92 11.34
N GLN A 58 -24.05 4.45 11.96
CA GLN A 58 -24.00 3.15 12.64
C GLN A 58 -25.00 3.05 13.79
N GLU A 59 -25.23 4.14 14.54
CA GLU A 59 -26.27 4.19 15.60
C GLU A 59 -27.67 3.87 15.06
N THR A 60 -27.95 4.26 13.81
CA THR A 60 -29.28 4.12 13.19
C THR A 60 -29.37 2.88 12.29
N CYS A 61 -28.24 2.47 11.70
CA CYS A 61 -28.11 1.43 10.68
C CYS A 61 -26.85 0.60 10.94
N PRO A 62 -26.83 -0.29 11.96
CA PRO A 62 -25.61 -0.97 12.42
C PRO A 62 -25.04 -1.98 11.40
N HIS A 63 -25.82 -2.37 10.40
CA HIS A 63 -25.40 -3.32 9.37
C HIS A 63 -24.71 -2.66 8.16
N LEU A 64 -24.75 -1.33 8.06
CA LEU A 64 -24.12 -0.62 6.96
C LEU A 64 -22.63 -0.43 7.25
N ASP A 65 -21.77 -0.75 6.28
CA ASP A 65 -20.36 -0.44 6.37
C ASP A 65 -20.13 1.07 6.28
N THR A 66 -19.53 1.63 7.33
CA THR A 66 -19.15 3.05 7.40
C THR A 66 -17.66 3.21 7.70
N HIS A 67 -16.88 2.14 7.64
CA HIS A 67 -15.44 2.22 7.83
C HIS A 67 -14.80 2.86 6.60
N PHE A 68 -13.66 3.49 6.81
CA PHE A 68 -12.84 4.02 5.74
C PHE A 68 -11.37 3.92 6.15
N GLN A 69 -10.49 3.92 5.17
CA GLN A 69 -9.05 3.99 5.38
C GLN A 69 -8.54 5.30 4.81
N ALA A 70 -7.65 5.95 5.54
CA ALA A 70 -6.94 7.14 5.09
C ALA A 70 -5.57 6.72 4.55
N PHE A 71 -5.21 7.30 3.41
CA PHE A 71 -3.90 7.12 2.79
C PHE A 71 -3.33 8.50 2.49
N GLU A 72 -2.02 8.62 2.61
CA GLU A 72 -1.28 9.81 2.20
C GLU A 72 -0.38 9.48 1.02
N ILE A 73 -0.12 10.50 0.18
CA ILE A 73 0.88 10.43 -0.87
C ILE A 73 2.14 11.05 -0.29
N VAL A 74 3.18 10.23 -0.21
CA VAL A 74 4.51 10.66 0.22
C VAL A 74 5.42 10.68 -0.99
N ASP A 75 6.27 11.70 -1.07
CA ASP A 75 7.29 11.76 -2.11
C ASP A 75 8.23 10.56 -1.97
N ASP A 76 8.44 9.86 -3.09
CA ASP A 76 9.44 8.81 -3.15
C ASP A 76 10.80 9.45 -3.41
N GLU A 77 11.63 9.57 -2.36
CA GLU A 77 12.99 10.12 -2.46
C GLU A 77 13.86 9.40 -3.51
N MET A 78 13.57 8.13 -3.79
CA MET A 78 14.28 7.32 -4.78
C MET A 78 13.71 7.45 -6.20
N SER A 79 12.49 7.98 -6.38
CA SER A 79 11.86 8.20 -7.71
C SER A 79 12.74 9.02 -8.65
N VAL A 80 13.37 10.06 -8.11
CA VAL A 80 14.29 10.92 -8.85
C VAL A 80 15.49 10.13 -9.39
N ILE A 81 15.89 9.07 -8.69
CA ILE A 81 17.04 8.25 -9.07
C ILE A 81 16.63 7.17 -10.07
N TYR A 82 15.45 6.55 -9.91
CA TYR A 82 14.91 5.58 -10.87
C TYR A 82 14.66 6.18 -12.26
N HIS A 83 14.43 7.49 -12.34
CA HIS A 83 14.17 8.21 -13.59
C HIS A 83 15.41 8.87 -14.23
N LYS A 84 16.59 8.78 -13.61
CA LYS A 84 17.84 9.26 -14.23
C LYS A 84 18.33 8.25 -15.27
N ASN A 85 18.80 8.77 -16.41
CA ASN A 85 19.50 7.91 -17.37
C ASN A 85 20.83 7.45 -16.79
N LEU A 86 21.35 6.32 -17.28
CA LEU A 86 22.61 5.73 -16.79
C LEU A 86 23.81 6.71 -16.82
N GLY A 87 23.79 7.69 -17.75
CA GLY A 87 24.81 8.74 -17.86
C GLY A 87 24.65 9.91 -16.89
N GLU A 88 23.54 10.00 -16.16
CA GLU A 88 23.20 11.05 -15.19
C GLU A 88 23.33 10.57 -13.74
N VAL A 89 23.58 9.26 -13.54
CA VAL A 89 23.78 8.63 -12.24
C VAL A 89 25.14 9.03 -11.67
N GLY A 90 25.12 9.84 -10.60
CA GLY A 90 26.32 10.24 -9.87
C GLY A 90 26.68 9.28 -8.73
N GLN A 91 27.83 9.51 -8.10
CA GLN A 91 28.28 8.70 -6.96
C GLN A 91 27.28 8.71 -5.78
N LYS A 92 26.62 9.85 -5.51
CA LYS A 92 25.59 9.96 -4.46
C LYS A 92 24.35 9.12 -4.75
N ASP A 93 23.98 9.02 -6.03
CA ASP A 93 22.85 8.20 -6.47
C ASP A 93 23.15 6.71 -6.25
N LEU A 94 24.38 6.28 -6.57
CA LEU A 94 24.85 4.91 -6.30
C LEU A 94 24.86 4.56 -4.81
N PHE A 95 25.24 5.51 -3.94
CA PHE A 95 25.18 5.33 -2.49
C PHE A 95 23.75 5.19 -1.96
N ALA A 96 22.79 5.92 -2.53
CA ALA A 96 21.39 5.79 -2.17
C ALA A 96 20.82 4.42 -2.58
N TYR A 97 21.19 3.91 -3.77
CA TYR A 97 20.82 2.56 -4.20
C TYR A 97 21.37 1.45 -3.33
N SER A 98 22.57 1.63 -2.77
CA SER A 98 23.22 0.59 -1.95
C SER A 98 22.71 0.57 -0.51
N ASN A 99 21.89 1.54 -0.10
CA ASN A 99 21.27 1.57 1.22
C ASN A 99 19.86 2.18 1.15
N PRO A 100 18.91 1.51 0.47
CA PRO A 100 17.56 2.01 0.32
C PRO A 100 16.94 2.19 1.72
N GLN A 101 16.20 3.28 1.90
CA GLN A 101 15.46 3.50 3.14
C GLN A 101 14.47 2.34 3.33
N LYS A 102 14.57 1.65 4.46
CA LYS A 102 13.62 0.59 4.80
C LYS A 102 12.23 1.19 4.91
N ARG A 103 11.35 0.78 4.00
CA ARG A 103 9.92 1.10 4.07
C ARG A 103 9.23 0.09 4.97
N GLU A 104 8.17 0.53 5.63
CA GLU A 104 7.32 -0.39 6.38
C GLU A 104 6.65 -1.37 5.41
N THR A 105 6.56 -2.63 5.84
CA THR A 105 5.95 -3.72 5.05
C THR A 105 4.54 -3.36 4.59
N GLN A 106 3.76 -2.70 5.44
CA GLN A 106 2.40 -2.27 5.11
C GLN A 106 2.39 -1.27 3.94
N THR A 107 3.29 -0.29 3.94
CA THR A 107 3.43 0.69 2.84
C THR A 107 3.81 0.00 1.53
N ILE A 108 4.74 -0.97 1.59
CA ILE A 108 5.13 -1.76 0.41
C ILE A 108 3.90 -2.50 -0.13
N LEU A 109 3.18 -3.23 0.71
CA LEU A 109 2.03 -4.02 0.31
C LEU A 109 0.92 -3.17 -0.32
N ILE A 110 0.59 -2.02 0.27
CA ILE A 110 -0.43 -1.10 -0.28
C ILE A 110 -0.03 -0.59 -1.67
N ASN A 111 1.24 -0.22 -1.86
CA ASN A 111 1.74 0.19 -3.17
C ASN A 111 1.70 -0.96 -4.18
N LEU A 112 2.02 -2.18 -3.76
CA LEU A 112 1.95 -3.35 -4.62
C LEU A 112 0.51 -3.71 -5.02
N LEU A 113 -0.48 -3.57 -4.13
CA LEU A 113 -1.89 -3.73 -4.50
C LEU A 113 -2.24 -2.84 -5.71
N TRP A 114 -1.86 -1.56 -5.66
CA TRP A 114 -2.04 -0.64 -6.78
C TRP A 114 -1.26 -1.10 -8.02
N CYS A 115 0.04 -1.41 -7.90
CA CYS A 115 0.84 -1.86 -9.04
C CYS A 115 0.27 -3.08 -9.77
N GLU A 116 -0.41 -3.98 -9.04
CA GLU A 116 -1.02 -5.17 -9.60
C GLU A 116 -2.49 -5.00 -10.00
N GLY A 117 -3.07 -3.81 -9.81
CA GLY A 117 -4.45 -3.49 -10.21
C GLY A 117 -5.51 -4.00 -9.24
N LEU A 118 -5.12 -4.35 -8.01
CA LEU A 118 -6.03 -4.77 -6.95
C LEU A 118 -6.64 -3.54 -6.24
N GLU A 119 -7.84 -3.72 -5.69
CA GLU A 119 -8.50 -2.65 -4.92
C GLU A 119 -7.74 -2.39 -3.61
N LEU A 120 -7.69 -1.14 -3.14
CA LEU A 120 -7.05 -0.79 -1.85
C LEU A 120 -7.72 -1.48 -0.64
N THR A 121 -8.97 -1.91 -0.80
CA THR A 121 -9.74 -2.65 0.19
C THR A 121 -9.49 -4.15 0.15
N THR A 122 -8.66 -4.64 -0.78
CA THR A 122 -8.38 -6.08 -0.93
C THR A 122 -7.72 -6.60 0.34
N PRO A 123 -8.29 -7.62 1.01
CA PRO A 123 -7.69 -8.22 2.18
C PRO A 123 -6.33 -8.86 1.85
N ILE A 124 -5.32 -8.53 2.66
CA ILE A 124 -3.99 -9.13 2.56
C ILE A 124 -3.84 -10.18 3.65
N THR A 125 -3.56 -11.42 3.26
CA THR A 125 -3.27 -12.54 4.14
C THR A 125 -1.77 -12.65 4.35
N CYS A 126 -1.31 -12.61 5.59
CA CYS A 126 0.07 -12.91 5.94
C CYS A 126 0.30 -14.44 5.88
N LEU A 127 1.26 -14.88 5.07
CA LEU A 127 1.69 -16.29 5.01
C LEU A 127 2.99 -16.47 5.80
N ILE A 128 3.95 -15.56 5.60
CA ILE A 128 5.18 -15.47 6.38
C ILE A 128 5.42 -14.01 6.73
N GLU A 129 5.51 -13.72 8.02
CA GLU A 129 5.68 -12.36 8.53
C GLU A 129 6.91 -11.69 7.90
N ASN A 130 6.72 -10.46 7.43
CA ASN A 130 7.73 -9.64 6.76
C ASN A 130 8.32 -10.21 5.45
N ALA A 131 7.77 -11.30 4.90
CA ALA A 131 8.35 -11.93 3.72
C ALA A 131 7.31 -12.28 2.63
N LEU A 132 6.22 -12.96 2.98
CA LEU A 132 5.27 -13.51 2.01
C LEU A 132 3.82 -13.24 2.40
N TYR A 133 3.09 -12.64 1.47
CA TYR A 133 1.69 -12.27 1.63
C TYR A 133 0.88 -12.68 0.40
N LEU A 134 -0.44 -12.76 0.55
CA LEU A 134 -1.37 -13.10 -0.52
C LEU A 134 -2.58 -12.16 -0.48
N ALA A 135 -2.93 -11.57 -1.62
CA ALA A 135 -4.19 -10.86 -1.80
C ALA A 135 -4.87 -11.37 -3.07
N GLU A 136 -6.11 -11.84 -2.94
CA GLU A 136 -6.79 -12.63 -3.98
C GLU A 136 -5.86 -13.76 -4.50
N ASN A 137 -5.58 -13.76 -5.80
CA ASN A 137 -4.71 -14.74 -6.47
C ASN A 137 -3.30 -14.19 -6.73
N THR A 138 -2.92 -13.06 -6.11
CA THR A 138 -1.59 -12.44 -6.26
C THR A 138 -0.76 -12.59 -4.99
N ALA A 139 0.38 -13.27 -5.10
CA ALA A 139 1.35 -13.37 -4.02
C ALA A 139 2.33 -12.19 -4.04
N PHE A 140 2.65 -11.67 -2.86
CA PHE A 140 3.61 -10.59 -2.66
C PHE A 140 4.81 -11.07 -1.87
N ILE A 141 6.01 -10.94 -2.45
CA ILE A 141 7.28 -11.18 -1.77
C ILE A 141 7.91 -9.83 -1.44
N VAL A 142 8.04 -9.54 -0.14
CA VAL A 142 8.43 -8.23 0.39
C VAL A 142 9.56 -8.30 1.40
N GLY A 143 10.27 -9.42 1.42
CA GLY A 143 11.41 -9.66 2.30
C GLY A 143 12.12 -10.96 1.93
N ASP A 144 13.22 -11.22 2.65
CA ASP A 144 14.03 -12.42 2.46
C ASP A 144 13.24 -13.71 2.74
N ILE A 145 13.25 -14.63 1.78
CA ILE A 145 12.58 -15.92 1.84
C ILE A 145 13.33 -16.94 0.98
N GLU A 146 13.37 -18.18 1.44
CA GLU A 146 13.91 -19.31 0.67
C GLU A 146 12.90 -19.80 -0.37
N MET A 147 13.38 -20.21 -1.55
CA MET A 147 12.53 -20.66 -2.64
C MET A 147 11.58 -21.81 -2.24
N ASN A 148 12.09 -22.78 -1.48
CA ASN A 148 11.27 -23.90 -0.98
C ASN A 148 10.10 -23.40 -0.12
N ALA A 149 10.32 -22.38 0.72
CA ALA A 149 9.29 -21.81 1.56
C ALA A 149 8.22 -21.10 0.72
N VAL A 150 8.59 -20.44 -0.40
CA VAL A 150 7.63 -19.87 -1.35
C VAL A 150 6.73 -20.97 -1.92
N LEU A 151 7.34 -22.04 -2.46
CA LEU A 151 6.58 -23.14 -3.07
C LEU A 151 5.64 -23.81 -2.05
N GLU A 152 6.13 -24.16 -0.87
CA GLU A 152 5.33 -24.79 0.18
C GLU A 152 4.13 -23.94 0.61
N ASN A 153 4.31 -22.62 0.70
CA ASN A 153 3.25 -21.71 1.14
C ASN A 153 2.29 -21.32 0.03
N LEU A 154 2.70 -21.36 -1.25
CA LEU A 154 1.83 -20.97 -2.37
C LEU A 154 1.14 -22.15 -3.04
N LYS A 155 1.62 -23.37 -2.80
CA LYS A 155 1.00 -24.59 -3.31
C LYS A 155 -0.47 -24.67 -2.91
N ASP A 156 -1.30 -25.04 -3.87
CA ASP A 156 -2.76 -25.21 -3.71
C ASP A 156 -3.54 -23.93 -3.34
N LYS A 157 -2.90 -22.74 -3.33
CA LYS A 157 -3.58 -21.45 -3.07
C LYS A 157 -4.19 -20.80 -4.32
N GLY A 158 -4.03 -21.43 -5.50
CA GLY A 158 -4.55 -20.91 -6.76
C GLY A 158 -3.91 -19.58 -7.17
N VAL A 159 -2.63 -19.39 -6.87
CA VAL A 159 -1.88 -18.19 -7.25
C VAL A 159 -1.84 -18.09 -8.78
N GLU A 160 -2.17 -16.91 -9.30
CA GLU A 160 -2.12 -16.57 -10.73
C GLU A 160 -0.98 -15.59 -11.03
N LYS A 161 -0.39 -14.98 -9.99
CA LYS A 161 0.62 -13.94 -10.14
C LYS A 161 1.52 -13.81 -8.92
N ILE A 162 2.79 -13.49 -9.13
CA ILE A 162 3.76 -13.18 -8.06
C ILE A 162 4.36 -11.80 -8.33
N SER A 163 4.27 -10.91 -7.35
CA SER A 163 4.90 -9.59 -7.38
C SER A 163 5.94 -9.49 -6.28
N MET A 164 7.18 -9.21 -6.66
CA MET A 164 8.32 -9.17 -5.77
C MET A 164 8.84 -7.74 -5.64
N TYR A 165 8.90 -7.23 -4.42
CA TYR A 165 9.53 -5.95 -4.12
C TYR A 165 11.03 -6.14 -3.93
N MET A 166 11.78 -5.99 -5.03
CA MET A 166 13.23 -6.23 -5.10
C MET A 166 14.02 -5.46 -4.03
N PRO A 167 13.71 -4.19 -3.70
CA PRO A 167 14.50 -3.45 -2.70
C PRO A 167 14.47 -4.02 -1.27
N ALA A 168 13.55 -4.94 -0.95
CA ALA A 168 13.50 -5.59 0.36
C ALA A 168 14.09 -7.01 0.37
N ILE A 169 14.60 -7.49 -0.77
CA ILE A 169 15.12 -8.84 -0.93
C ILE A 169 16.64 -8.74 -1.07
N SER A 170 17.37 -9.35 -0.14
CA SER A 170 18.83 -9.39 -0.12
C SER A 170 19.41 -10.48 -1.02
N ASN A 171 18.63 -11.55 -1.27
CA ASN A 171 19.05 -12.65 -2.14
C ASN A 171 18.81 -12.34 -3.62
N ASP A 172 19.85 -11.89 -4.31
CA ASP A 172 19.83 -11.58 -5.75
C ASP A 172 19.41 -12.78 -6.63
N ASN A 173 19.58 -14.02 -6.15
CA ASN A 173 19.26 -15.22 -6.91
C ASN A 173 17.79 -15.65 -6.78
N LEU A 174 17.04 -15.15 -5.79
CA LEU A 174 15.67 -15.60 -5.54
C LEU A 174 14.77 -15.38 -6.76
N TYR A 175 14.93 -14.26 -7.47
CA TYR A 175 14.17 -14.00 -8.70
C TYR A 175 14.48 -15.03 -9.79
N LEU A 176 15.75 -15.41 -9.95
CA LEU A 176 16.19 -16.37 -10.96
C LEU A 176 15.73 -17.79 -10.61
N GLU A 177 15.82 -18.17 -9.34
CA GLU A 177 15.32 -19.44 -8.82
C GLU A 177 13.81 -19.54 -8.99
N LEU A 178 13.06 -18.50 -8.65
CA LEU A 178 11.61 -18.43 -8.89
C LEU A 178 11.29 -18.58 -10.36
N SER A 179 11.92 -17.75 -11.21
CA SER A 179 11.74 -17.77 -12.67
C SER A 179 11.94 -19.16 -13.27
N SER A 180 12.88 -19.94 -12.71
CA SER A 180 13.21 -21.29 -13.19
C SER A 180 12.21 -22.36 -12.76
N ASN A 181 11.45 -22.13 -11.68
CA ASN A 181 10.54 -23.12 -11.10
C ASN A 181 9.06 -22.66 -11.07
N LEU A 182 8.68 -21.57 -11.77
CA LEU A 182 7.30 -21.07 -11.83
C LEU A 182 6.28 -22.14 -12.26
N ASN A 183 6.69 -23.09 -13.10
CA ASN A 183 5.85 -24.20 -13.56
C ASN A 183 5.31 -25.06 -12.41
N GLU A 184 6.01 -25.13 -11.27
CA GLU A 184 5.53 -25.85 -10.08
C GLU A 184 4.29 -25.20 -9.46
N LEU A 185 4.07 -23.92 -9.75
CA LEU A 185 2.89 -23.15 -9.35
C LEU A 185 1.89 -22.95 -10.50
N HIS A 186 2.11 -23.58 -11.66
CA HIS A 186 1.35 -23.36 -12.89
C HIS A 186 1.40 -21.92 -13.42
N LEU A 187 2.51 -21.22 -13.18
CA LEU A 187 2.74 -19.84 -13.61
C LEU A 187 3.73 -19.77 -14.78
N GLU A 188 3.62 -18.71 -15.58
CA GLU A 188 4.58 -18.34 -16.61
C GLU A 188 5.41 -17.12 -16.20
N ILE A 189 6.50 -16.85 -16.92
CA ILE A 189 7.38 -15.70 -16.64
C ILE A 189 6.64 -14.35 -16.65
N ASN A 190 5.56 -14.24 -17.41
CA ASN A 190 4.74 -13.03 -17.47
C ASN A 190 3.96 -12.76 -16.18
N ASP A 191 3.77 -13.79 -15.35
CA ASP A 191 3.05 -13.73 -14.08
C ASP A 191 3.97 -13.36 -12.92
N LEU A 192 5.30 -13.36 -13.15
CA LEU A 192 6.29 -12.86 -12.22
C LEU A 192 6.62 -11.39 -12.52
N LYS A 193 6.48 -10.51 -11.53
CA LYS A 193 6.80 -9.09 -11.63
C LYS A 193 7.84 -8.69 -10.60
N SER A 194 8.93 -8.07 -11.05
CA SER A 194 9.80 -7.29 -10.17
C SER A 194 9.25 -5.86 -10.04
N ARG A 195 9.23 -5.36 -8.81
CA ARG A 195 8.79 -4.02 -8.44
C ARG A 195 9.83 -3.36 -7.53
N GLY A 196 9.77 -2.03 -7.47
CA GLY A 196 10.66 -1.20 -6.68
C GLY A 196 11.99 -0.89 -7.37
#